data_AF-A0AAW1ILH4-F1
#
_entry.id   AF-A0AAW1ILH4-F1
#
_cell.length_a   1.000
_cell.length_b   1.000
_cell.length_c   1.000
_cell.angle_alpha   90.00
_cell.angle_beta   90.00
_cell.angle_gamma   90.00
#
_symmetry.space_group_name_H-M   'P 1'
#
loop_
_entity.id
_entity.type
_entity.pdbx_description
1 polymer ?
#
loop_
_entity_poly.entity_id
_entity_poly.type
_entity_poly.pdbx_seq_one_letter_code
_entity_poly.pdbx_strand_id
1 'polypeptide(L)'
;MSSCTNSNNNVFAVFYNMLGEIKQSSAHNPASNTVVRDGDSIRQLLTAVETPYIPFSGEEGFGKYLDLHEFYNRYTNSKFGRFLTYIDYLDKFPGLDDENTIPSKFKATLEYRVYIKDVLEYLISFMDRAHPLTFLDRVFKNLEEQCSSKKRPRLEVDRRDLKKEHHVEETALVEAKVRKICEMLSDTLEQTRQHVQNKQAMTDRERKTEVEDEENDVGYDNEDDDDDMEMSNPLKLPMGWDGKPIPYWLYKLHGLNQDFKCEICGDHTYSGRRDFEKHFREARHQHGMRCLGIPYTKSFHEITSIRDALNLWDHIQKNQRLSTWRPEVDEEFEDADGNIYDSKTFTYLAKQGLI
;
A
#
# COMPACT_ATOMS: atom_id res chain seq x y z
N MET A 1 2.09 -60.25 -49.42
CA MET A 1 1.70 -59.36 -48.32
C MET A 1 2.98 -58.74 -47.77
N SER A 2 3.32 -57.54 -48.22
CA SER A 2 4.51 -56.83 -47.77
C SER A 2 4.16 -55.37 -47.48
N SER A 3 4.83 -54.84 -46.46
CA SER A 3 4.95 -53.42 -46.08
C SER A 3 3.93 -52.89 -45.08
N CYS A 4 4.34 -52.82 -43.80
CA CYS A 4 4.15 -51.66 -42.89
C CYS A 4 4.66 -51.98 -41.47
N THR A 5 5.98 -52.01 -41.22
CA THR A 5 6.53 -52.12 -39.84
C THR A 5 7.79 -51.29 -39.58
N ASN A 6 8.09 -50.26 -40.38
CA ASN A 6 9.38 -49.53 -40.25
C ASN A 6 9.29 -48.07 -39.76
N SER A 7 8.11 -47.55 -39.41
CA SER A 7 7.97 -46.14 -38.99
C SER A 7 8.11 -45.92 -37.49
N ASN A 8 7.79 -46.90 -36.64
CA ASN A 8 7.79 -46.72 -35.18
C ASN A 8 9.19 -46.74 -34.55
N ASN A 9 10.15 -47.48 -35.11
CA ASN A 9 11.52 -47.52 -34.58
C ASN A 9 12.27 -46.20 -34.79
N ASN A 10 11.89 -45.42 -35.80
CA ASN A 10 12.56 -44.16 -36.12
C ASN A 10 12.15 -43.03 -35.16
N VAL A 11 10.91 -43.05 -34.66
CA VAL A 11 10.41 -42.05 -33.69
C VAL A 11 11.16 -42.15 -32.37
N PHE A 12 11.35 -43.38 -31.87
CA PHE A 12 12.11 -43.59 -30.64
C PHE A 12 13.59 -43.22 -30.82
N ALA A 13 14.19 -43.54 -31.98
CA ALA A 13 15.57 -43.16 -32.26
C ALA A 13 15.76 -41.63 -32.28
N VAL A 14 14.84 -40.89 -32.92
CA VAL A 14 14.86 -39.42 -32.95
C VAL A 14 14.66 -38.86 -31.54
N PHE A 15 13.72 -39.41 -30.76
CA PHE A 15 13.50 -39.00 -29.37
C PHE A 15 14.75 -39.19 -28.52
N TYR A 16 15.41 -40.34 -28.59
CA TYR A 16 16.61 -40.61 -27.79
C TYR A 16 17.82 -39.79 -28.24
N ASN A 17 17.95 -39.47 -29.53
CA ASN A 17 18.98 -38.55 -30.01
C ASN A 17 18.76 -37.13 -29.46
N MET A 18 17.53 -36.63 -29.53
CA MET A 18 17.18 -35.30 -29.04
C MET A 18 17.32 -35.20 -27.51
N LEU A 19 16.97 -36.27 -26.77
CA LEU A 19 17.22 -36.37 -25.33
C LEU A 19 18.71 -36.35 -25.00
N GLY A 20 19.54 -36.97 -25.86
CA GLY A 20 21.01 -36.94 -25.75
C GLY A 20 21.58 -35.53 -25.91
N GLU A 21 21.09 -34.77 -26.91
CA GLU A 21 21.48 -33.38 -27.14
C GLU A 21 21.07 -32.45 -25.98
N ILE A 22 19.86 -32.64 -25.44
CA ILE A 22 19.39 -31.89 -24.26
C ILE A 22 20.23 -32.22 -23.02
N LYS A 23 20.60 -33.50 -22.82
CA LYS A 23 21.49 -33.89 -21.71
C LYS A 23 22.89 -33.32 -21.86
N GLN A 24 23.45 -33.30 -23.07
CA GLN A 24 24.79 -32.74 -23.32
C GLN A 24 24.80 -31.22 -23.13
N SER A 25 23.78 -30.51 -23.63
CA SER A 25 23.64 -29.06 -23.43
C SER A 25 23.41 -28.70 -21.95
N SER A 26 22.60 -29.47 -21.22
CA SER A 26 22.41 -29.30 -19.78
C SER A 26 23.68 -29.63 -18.96
N ALA A 27 24.48 -30.62 -19.38
CA ALA A 27 25.76 -30.92 -18.75
C ALA A 27 26.82 -29.85 -19.03
N HIS A 28 26.77 -29.20 -20.19
CA HIS A 28 27.67 -28.10 -20.54
C HIS A 28 27.32 -26.80 -19.81
N ASN A 29 26.06 -26.63 -19.38
CA ASN A 29 25.61 -25.48 -18.61
C ASN A 29 24.97 -25.91 -17.26
N PRO A 30 25.79 -26.38 -16.29
CA PRO A 30 25.29 -26.84 -14.99
C PRO A 30 24.66 -25.71 -14.14
N ALA A 31 24.85 -24.45 -14.53
CA ALA A 31 24.30 -23.28 -13.85
C ALA A 31 22.78 -23.10 -14.06
N SER A 32 22.14 -23.84 -14.98
CA SER A 32 20.69 -23.72 -15.23
C SER A 32 19.82 -24.42 -14.17
N ASN A 33 20.41 -25.26 -13.31
CA ASN A 33 19.68 -25.99 -12.25
C ASN A 33 19.78 -25.36 -10.87
N THR A 34 20.58 -24.30 -10.71
CA THR A 34 20.34 -23.38 -9.61
C THR A 34 19.13 -22.55 -10.01
N VAL A 35 17.95 -22.93 -9.53
CA VAL A 35 16.93 -21.92 -9.24
C VAL A 35 17.66 -20.95 -8.33
N VAL A 36 18.11 -19.83 -8.89
CA VAL A 36 18.72 -18.81 -8.06
C VAL A 36 17.61 -18.43 -7.11
N ARG A 37 17.73 -18.83 -5.84
CA ARG A 37 16.92 -18.28 -4.77
C ARG A 37 17.42 -16.85 -4.56
N ASP A 38 17.28 -16.04 -5.60
CA ASP A 38 17.44 -14.61 -5.55
C ASP A 38 16.33 -13.99 -4.70
N GLY A 39 15.42 -14.77 -4.10
CA GLY A 39 14.53 -14.24 -3.06
C GLY A 39 15.30 -13.52 -1.96
N ASP A 40 16.44 -14.04 -1.50
CA ASP A 40 17.20 -13.41 -0.42
C ASP A 40 18.13 -12.30 -0.93
N SER A 41 18.71 -12.42 -2.14
CA SER A 41 19.46 -11.32 -2.79
C SER A 41 18.56 -10.16 -3.20
N ILE A 42 17.37 -10.45 -3.75
CA ILE A 42 16.33 -9.48 -4.07
C ILE A 42 15.78 -8.88 -2.78
N ARG A 43 15.55 -9.67 -1.72
CA ARG A 43 15.19 -9.10 -0.41
C ARG A 43 16.28 -8.18 0.12
N GLN A 44 17.54 -8.56 0.04
CA GLN A 44 18.63 -7.73 0.55
C GLN A 44 18.83 -6.45 -0.28
N LEU A 45 18.63 -6.53 -1.61
CA LEU A 45 18.57 -5.37 -2.49
C LEU A 45 17.32 -4.51 -2.22
N LEU A 46 16.16 -5.12 -1.99
CA LEU A 46 14.92 -4.44 -1.64
C LEU A 46 15.06 -3.75 -0.28
N THR A 47 15.64 -4.40 0.73
CA THR A 47 15.89 -3.81 2.05
C THR A 47 16.90 -2.67 1.98
N ALA A 48 17.94 -2.79 1.15
CA ALA A 48 18.89 -1.71 0.89
C ALA A 48 18.28 -0.54 0.09
N VAL A 49 17.21 -0.81 -0.68
CA VAL A 49 16.45 0.18 -1.47
C VAL A 49 15.22 0.70 -0.71
N GLU A 50 14.74 0.00 0.32
CA GLU A 50 13.59 0.38 1.16
C GLU A 50 13.94 1.54 2.08
N THR A 51 15.22 1.73 2.41
CA THR A 51 15.69 2.85 3.25
C THR A 51 16.96 3.48 2.69
N PRO A 52 16.90 4.11 1.50
CA PRO A 52 18.03 4.89 1.04
C PRO A 52 18.22 6.04 2.03
N TYR A 53 19.39 6.11 2.66
CA TYR A 53 19.75 7.29 3.47
C TYR A 53 19.86 8.48 2.51
N ILE A 54 18.81 9.30 2.46
CA ILE A 54 18.80 10.55 1.72
C ILE A 54 19.24 11.63 2.72
N PRO A 55 20.39 12.28 2.52
CA PRO A 55 20.93 13.21 3.51
C PRO A 55 20.09 14.49 3.48
N PHE A 56 19.04 14.58 4.29
CA PHE A 56 18.33 15.81 4.60
C PHE A 56 18.92 16.47 5.84
N SER A 57 18.92 17.80 5.88
CA SER A 57 19.17 18.53 7.13
C SER A 57 17.99 18.32 8.08
N GLY A 58 18.22 18.41 9.39
CA GLY A 58 17.14 18.31 10.38
C GLY A 58 16.04 19.34 10.13
N GLU A 59 16.42 20.57 9.76
CA GLU A 59 15.47 21.66 9.45
C GLU A 59 14.71 21.44 8.11
N GLU A 60 15.13 20.51 7.26
CA GLU A 60 14.41 20.18 6.01
C GLU A 60 13.27 19.17 6.24
N GLY A 61 13.23 18.49 7.39
CA GLY A 61 12.17 17.54 7.74
C GLY A 61 11.90 16.50 6.64
N PHE A 62 12.94 15.80 6.17
CA PHE A 62 12.85 14.79 5.09
C PHE A 62 12.20 15.29 3.78
N GLY A 63 12.34 16.58 3.47
CA GLY A 63 11.78 17.19 2.26
C GLY A 63 10.43 17.90 2.48
N LYS A 64 9.95 17.98 3.73
CA LYS A 64 8.76 18.73 4.11
C LYS A 64 8.99 20.25 4.09
N TYR A 65 10.19 20.69 4.45
CA TYR A 65 10.54 22.11 4.54
C TYR A 65 11.83 22.43 3.78
N LEU A 66 11.97 23.70 3.39
CA LEU A 66 13.17 24.23 2.76
C LEU A 66 14.01 25.01 3.78
N ASP A 67 15.28 24.63 3.94
CA ASP A 67 16.22 25.40 4.74
C ASP A 67 16.79 26.57 3.92
N LEU A 68 16.09 27.71 3.99
CA LEU A 68 16.53 28.96 3.36
C LEU A 68 17.24 29.90 4.33
N HIS A 69 17.52 29.46 5.57
CA HIS A 69 18.06 30.33 6.60
C HIS A 69 19.50 30.75 6.31
N GLU A 70 20.32 29.84 5.77
CA GLU A 70 21.68 30.15 5.34
C GLU A 70 21.70 31.23 4.26
N PHE A 71 20.80 31.13 3.27
CA PHE A 71 20.67 32.12 2.19
C PHE A 71 20.17 33.47 2.72
N TYR A 72 19.22 33.47 3.66
CA TYR A 72 18.77 34.69 4.33
C TYR A 72 19.91 35.40 5.07
N ASN A 73 20.77 34.66 5.77
CA ASN A 73 21.94 35.23 6.44
C ASN A 73 22.93 35.83 5.45
N ARG A 74 23.17 35.16 4.32
CA ARG A 74 24.01 35.70 3.24
C ARG A 74 23.40 36.93 2.59
N TYR A 75 22.09 36.94 2.36
CA TYR A 75 21.34 38.09 1.85
C TYR A 75 21.50 39.30 2.78
N THR A 76 21.24 39.11 4.07
CA THR A 76 21.30 40.17 5.10
C THR A 76 22.71 40.76 5.23
N ASN A 77 23.74 39.93 5.11
CA ASN A 77 25.13 40.35 5.18
C ASN A 77 25.70 40.91 3.86
N SER A 78 24.94 40.84 2.75
CA SER A 78 25.39 41.29 1.44
C SER A 78 25.04 42.76 1.17
N LYS A 79 25.82 43.42 0.30
CA LYS A 79 25.60 44.84 -0.06
C LYS A 79 24.31 45.10 -0.84
N PHE A 80 23.75 44.05 -1.44
CA PHE A 80 22.48 44.11 -2.17
C PHE A 80 21.27 43.78 -1.28
N GLY A 81 21.51 43.25 -0.09
CA GLY A 81 20.48 42.94 0.89
C GLY A 81 19.83 44.20 1.47
N ARG A 82 18.58 44.05 1.89
CA ARG A 82 17.88 45.04 2.72
C ARG A 82 17.57 44.41 4.07
N PHE A 83 17.33 45.24 5.07
CA PHE A 83 16.83 44.77 6.36
C PHE A 83 15.43 44.19 6.16
N LEU A 84 15.32 42.87 6.26
CA LEU A 84 14.07 42.11 6.15
C LEU A 84 14.07 41.09 7.29
N THR A 85 12.90 40.79 7.85
CA THR A 85 12.76 39.63 8.74
C THR A 85 12.81 38.34 7.91
N TYR A 86 13.07 37.21 8.55
CA TYR A 86 13.13 35.93 7.83
C TYR A 86 11.78 35.57 7.17
N ILE A 87 10.65 35.86 7.83
CA ILE A 87 9.32 35.63 7.25
C ILE A 87 9.09 36.54 6.03
N ASP A 88 9.43 37.83 6.15
CA ASP A 88 9.30 38.77 5.02
C ASP A 88 10.20 38.38 3.84
N TYR A 89 11.33 37.72 4.13
CA TYR A 89 12.22 37.18 3.11
C TYR A 89 11.59 35.98 2.39
N LEU A 90 10.97 35.05 3.13
CA LEU A 90 10.25 33.91 2.54
C LEU A 90 9.06 34.35 1.69
N ASP A 91 8.28 35.34 2.12
CA ASP A 91 7.14 35.88 1.38
C ASP A 91 7.55 36.48 0.01
N LYS A 92 8.76 37.03 -0.06
CA LYS A 92 9.30 37.66 -1.28
C LYS A 92 10.09 36.69 -2.14
N PHE A 93 10.36 35.48 -1.66
CA PHE A 93 11.10 34.46 -2.40
C PHE A 93 10.13 33.68 -3.30
N PRO A 94 10.38 33.49 -4.61
CA PRO A 94 11.55 33.80 -5.44
C PRO A 94 11.45 35.14 -6.21
N GLY A 95 10.52 36.03 -5.84
CA GLY A 95 10.25 37.34 -6.45
C GLY A 95 11.40 38.35 -6.37
N LEU A 96 12.58 37.97 -6.86
CA LEU A 96 13.82 38.72 -6.90
C LEU A 96 13.81 39.82 -7.99
N ASP A 97 12.68 39.98 -8.68
CA ASP A 97 12.48 40.94 -9.77
C ASP A 97 11.89 42.26 -9.29
N ASP A 98 11.38 42.32 -8.06
CA ASP A 98 10.92 43.57 -7.45
C ASP A 98 12.11 44.48 -7.15
N GLU A 99 12.09 45.69 -7.70
CA GLU A 99 13.10 46.74 -7.45
C GLU A 99 13.21 47.11 -5.96
N ASN A 100 12.16 46.80 -5.20
CA ASN A 100 12.10 46.93 -3.75
C ASN A 100 12.83 45.83 -2.97
N THR A 101 13.13 44.70 -3.59
CA THR A 101 13.82 43.55 -2.96
C THR A 101 15.29 43.52 -3.37
N ILE A 102 15.57 43.50 -4.68
CA ILE A 102 16.94 43.53 -5.22
C ILE A 102 17.02 44.49 -6.40
N PRO A 103 17.64 45.68 -6.23
CA PRO A 103 17.84 46.61 -7.31
C PRO A 103 18.63 45.99 -8.48
N SER A 104 18.19 46.21 -9.72
CA SER A 104 18.83 45.66 -10.94
C SER A 104 20.34 45.97 -11.04
N LYS A 105 20.79 47.11 -10.48
CA LYS A 105 22.21 47.48 -10.38
C LYS A 105 23.07 46.43 -9.68
N PHE A 106 22.52 45.72 -8.71
CA PHE A 106 23.24 44.69 -7.96
C PHE A 106 23.16 43.32 -8.62
N LYS A 107 22.19 43.06 -9.49
CA LYS A 107 22.08 41.80 -10.24
C LYS A 107 23.29 41.54 -11.16
N ALA A 108 23.96 42.60 -11.61
CA ALA A 108 25.19 42.50 -12.39
C ALA A 108 26.46 42.24 -11.53
N THR A 109 26.35 42.30 -10.20
CA THR A 109 27.47 42.15 -9.27
C THR A 109 27.86 40.67 -9.12
N LEU A 110 29.15 40.41 -8.92
CA LEU A 110 29.65 39.04 -8.73
C LEU A 110 29.04 38.37 -7.49
N GLU A 111 28.92 39.10 -6.37
CA GLU A 111 28.33 38.61 -5.11
C GLU A 111 26.93 38.03 -5.33
N TYR A 112 26.06 38.76 -6.04
CA TYR A 112 24.70 38.29 -6.35
C TYR A 112 24.69 37.08 -7.29
N ARG A 113 25.57 37.06 -8.29
CA ARG A 113 25.67 35.90 -9.21
C ARG A 113 26.05 34.62 -8.50
N VAL A 114 26.99 34.70 -7.54
CA VAL A 114 27.35 33.54 -6.71
C VAL A 114 26.17 33.14 -5.85
N TYR A 115 25.56 34.10 -5.14
CA TYR A 115 24.39 33.85 -4.32
C TYR A 115 23.26 33.11 -5.04
N ILE A 116 22.83 33.60 -6.21
CA ILE A 116 21.68 33.00 -6.91
C ILE A 116 22.02 31.65 -7.55
N LYS A 117 23.30 31.42 -7.90
CA LYS A 117 23.77 30.11 -8.36
C LYS A 117 23.74 29.09 -7.23
N ASP A 118 24.21 29.46 -6.04
CA ASP A 118 24.19 28.58 -4.87
C ASP A 118 22.74 28.27 -4.44
N VAL A 119 21.83 29.25 -4.53
CA VAL A 119 20.39 29.04 -4.30
C VAL A 119 19.85 28.02 -5.31
N LEU A 120 20.17 28.18 -6.59
CA LEU A 120 19.73 27.23 -7.62
C LEU A 120 20.27 25.82 -7.37
N GLU A 121 21.55 25.69 -7.01
CA GLU A 121 22.19 24.41 -6.72
C GLU A 121 21.52 23.70 -5.53
N TYR A 122 21.23 24.44 -4.46
CA TYR A 122 20.47 23.92 -3.32
C TYR A 122 19.07 23.45 -3.72
N LEU A 123 18.32 24.28 -4.46
CA LEU A 123 16.96 23.92 -4.89
C LEU A 123 16.93 22.71 -5.82
N ILE A 124 17.92 22.55 -6.70
CA ILE A 124 18.06 21.35 -7.53
C ILE A 124 18.34 20.13 -6.65
N SER A 125 19.32 20.23 -5.74
CA SER A 125 19.64 19.13 -4.82
C SER A 125 18.47 18.75 -3.92
N PHE A 126 17.67 19.72 -3.47
CA PHE A 126 16.44 19.47 -2.72
C PHE A 126 15.39 18.75 -3.56
N MET A 127 15.14 19.20 -4.80
CA MET A 127 14.20 18.55 -5.72
C MET A 127 14.59 17.12 -6.05
N ASP A 128 15.87 16.86 -6.31
CA ASP A 128 16.35 15.51 -6.61
C ASP A 128 16.18 14.55 -5.42
N ARG A 129 16.33 15.08 -4.19
CA ARG A 129 16.13 14.32 -2.94
C ARG A 129 14.66 14.11 -2.60
N ALA A 130 13.83 15.17 -2.68
CA ALA A 130 12.42 15.15 -2.27
C ALA A 130 11.48 14.59 -3.36
N HIS A 131 11.83 14.80 -4.63
CA HIS A 131 10.98 14.44 -5.78
C HIS A 131 11.81 13.79 -6.91
N PRO A 132 12.37 12.59 -6.71
CA PRO A 132 13.29 11.94 -7.66
C PRO A 132 12.65 11.60 -9.01
N LEU A 133 11.32 11.60 -9.11
CA LEU A 133 10.58 11.36 -10.36
C LEU A 133 10.34 12.63 -11.18
N THR A 134 10.80 13.79 -10.70
CA THR A 134 10.68 15.05 -11.43
C THR A 134 11.84 15.22 -12.40
N PHE A 135 11.55 15.16 -13.70
CA PHE A 135 12.56 15.30 -14.75
C PHE A 135 12.87 16.78 -15.02
N LEU A 136 13.73 17.38 -14.17
CA LEU A 136 14.12 18.80 -14.27
C LEU A 136 14.81 19.15 -15.60
N ASP A 137 15.54 18.22 -16.21
CA ASP A 137 16.24 18.43 -17.49
C ASP A 137 15.31 18.92 -18.59
N ARG A 138 14.11 18.33 -18.68
CA ARG A 138 13.12 18.72 -19.70
C ARG A 138 12.58 20.13 -19.44
N VAL A 139 12.40 20.48 -18.17
CA VAL A 139 11.93 21.81 -17.75
C VAL A 139 13.00 22.86 -18.06
N PHE A 140 14.26 22.60 -17.73
CA PHE A 140 15.36 23.53 -17.99
C PHE A 140 15.64 23.72 -19.47
N LYS A 141 15.58 22.65 -20.28
CA LYS A 141 15.79 22.76 -21.72
C LYS A 141 14.77 23.68 -22.39
N ASN A 142 13.49 23.56 -22.01
CA ASN A 142 12.44 24.44 -22.51
C ASN A 142 12.67 25.91 -22.14
N LEU A 143 13.22 26.19 -20.95
CA LEU A 143 13.54 27.55 -20.51
C LEU A 143 14.73 28.13 -21.27
N GLU A 144 15.77 27.33 -21.51
CA GLU A 144 16.95 27.73 -22.28
C GLU A 144 16.60 28.08 -23.73
N GLU A 145 15.70 27.31 -24.34
CA GLU A 145 15.19 27.56 -25.69
C GLU A 145 14.35 28.84 -25.76
N GLN A 146 13.50 29.11 -24.75
CA GLN A 146 12.71 30.34 -24.65
C GLN A 146 13.56 31.59 -24.41
N CYS A 147 14.68 31.46 -23.69
CA CYS A 147 15.60 32.57 -23.45
C CYS A 147 16.43 32.88 -24.72
N SER A 148 16.88 31.83 -25.42
CA SER A 148 17.67 31.95 -26.65
C SER A 148 16.90 32.56 -27.83
N SER A 149 15.59 32.31 -27.91
CA SER A 149 14.71 32.81 -28.99
C SER A 149 14.35 34.29 -28.86
N LYS A 150 14.55 34.93 -27.71
CA LYS A 150 14.27 36.37 -27.47
C LYS A 150 15.44 37.31 -27.83
N LYS A 151 16.50 36.83 -28.48
CA LYS A 151 17.70 37.64 -28.79
C LYS A 151 17.37 38.81 -29.73
N ARG A 152 17.70 40.03 -29.28
CA ARG A 152 17.60 41.28 -30.07
C ARG A 152 18.65 41.30 -31.20
N PRO A 153 18.40 42.01 -32.31
CA PRO A 153 19.38 42.12 -33.40
C PRO A 153 20.69 42.72 -32.89
N ARG A 154 21.80 42.08 -33.28
CA ARG A 154 23.16 42.34 -32.79
C ARG A 154 23.68 43.65 -33.39
N LEU A 155 23.82 44.68 -32.56
CA LEU A 155 24.60 45.89 -32.90
C LEU A 155 26.09 45.61 -32.59
N GLU A 156 27.02 46.26 -33.29
CA GLU A 156 28.46 46.11 -33.05
C GLU A 156 28.82 46.71 -31.68
N VAL A 157 29.19 45.86 -30.71
CA VAL A 157 29.48 46.23 -29.32
C VAL A 157 30.90 45.76 -28.93
N ASP A 158 31.62 46.52 -28.10
CA ASP A 158 33.00 46.23 -27.65
C ASP A 158 33.08 44.86 -26.94
N ARG A 159 34.22 44.17 -27.07
CA ARG A 159 34.47 42.82 -26.50
C ARG A 159 34.25 42.74 -25.00
N ARG A 160 34.47 43.83 -24.26
CA ARG A 160 34.23 43.89 -22.80
C ARG A 160 32.75 43.99 -22.46
N ASP A 161 31.98 44.68 -23.28
CA ASP A 161 30.55 44.86 -23.08
C ASP A 161 29.79 43.58 -23.49
N LEU A 162 30.26 42.86 -24.51
CA LEU A 162 29.79 41.51 -24.86
C LEU A 162 29.96 40.50 -23.70
N LYS A 163 31.07 40.56 -22.95
CA LYS A 163 31.27 39.70 -21.77
C LYS A 163 30.32 40.05 -20.63
N LYS A 164 30.07 41.34 -20.40
CA LYS A 164 29.11 41.80 -19.39
C LYS A 164 27.68 41.39 -19.75
N GLU A 165 27.28 41.55 -21.02
CA GLU A 165 26.00 41.08 -21.54
C GLU A 165 25.82 39.57 -21.33
N HIS A 166 26.85 38.77 -21.63
CA HIS A 166 26.82 37.34 -21.41
C HIS A 166 26.61 36.95 -19.94
N HIS A 167 27.31 37.60 -19.01
CA HIS A 167 27.12 37.33 -17.59
C HIS A 167 25.73 37.75 -17.08
N VAL A 168 25.15 38.81 -17.64
CA VAL A 168 23.79 39.25 -17.30
C VAL A 168 22.76 38.26 -17.85
N GLU A 169 22.93 37.79 -19.08
CA GLU A 169 22.09 36.75 -19.70
C GLU A 169 22.14 35.45 -18.90
N GLU A 170 23.34 35.01 -18.51
CA GLU A 170 23.54 33.82 -17.66
C GLU A 170 22.84 33.97 -16.30
N THR A 171 22.92 35.15 -15.69
CA THR A 171 22.26 35.44 -14.40
C THR A 171 20.74 35.42 -14.55
N ALA A 172 20.21 36.03 -15.61
CA ALA A 172 18.77 36.04 -15.88
C ALA A 172 18.22 34.63 -16.15
N LEU A 173 19.01 33.76 -16.80
CA LEU A 173 18.65 32.36 -16.99
C LEU A 173 18.61 31.59 -15.65
N VAL A 174 19.60 31.81 -14.78
CA VAL A 174 19.62 31.20 -13.43
C VAL A 174 18.42 31.68 -12.60
N GLU A 175 18.11 32.97 -12.60
CA GLU A 175 16.91 33.51 -11.95
C GLU A 175 15.63 32.87 -12.51
N ALA A 176 15.56 32.65 -13.82
CA ALA A 176 14.41 31.98 -14.44
C ALA A 176 14.27 30.52 -14.00
N LYS A 177 15.38 29.80 -13.85
CA LYS A 177 15.38 28.43 -13.32
C LYS A 177 14.94 28.40 -11.86
N VAL A 178 15.47 29.29 -11.01
CA VAL A 178 15.07 29.42 -9.60
C VAL A 178 13.57 29.67 -9.48
N ARG A 179 13.05 30.67 -10.21
CA ARG A 179 11.61 30.96 -10.21
C ARG A 179 10.78 29.74 -10.61
N LYS A 180 11.24 28.99 -11.61
CA LYS A 180 10.51 27.81 -12.07
C LYS A 180 10.49 26.68 -11.05
N ILE A 181 11.60 26.46 -10.34
CA ILE A 181 11.65 25.46 -9.26
C ILE A 181 10.75 25.90 -8.10
N CYS A 182 10.81 27.17 -7.70
CA CYS A 182 9.96 27.70 -6.65
C CYS A 182 8.46 27.70 -7.02
N GLU A 183 8.10 27.85 -8.30
CA GLU A 183 6.71 27.62 -8.77
C GLU A 183 6.28 26.16 -8.58
N MET A 184 7.19 25.20 -8.73
CA MET A 184 6.89 23.78 -8.51
C MET A 184 6.88 23.42 -7.01
N LEU A 185 7.63 24.16 -6.20
CA LEU A 185 7.73 24.02 -4.74
C LEU A 185 6.88 25.04 -3.98
N SER A 186 5.84 25.61 -4.59
CA SER A 186 5.00 26.64 -3.96
C SER A 186 4.40 26.16 -2.64
N ASP A 187 3.97 24.90 -2.62
CA ASP A 187 3.32 24.29 -1.46
C ASP A 187 4.34 24.07 -0.33
N THR A 188 5.53 23.57 -0.67
CA THR A 188 6.65 23.38 0.28
C THR A 188 7.13 24.72 0.85
N LEU A 189 7.14 25.79 0.05
CA LEU A 189 7.47 27.14 0.50
C LEU A 189 6.42 27.68 1.49
N GLU A 190 5.13 27.50 1.21
CA GLU A 190 4.07 27.93 2.14
C GLU A 190 4.13 27.10 3.44
N GLN A 191 4.41 25.80 3.36
CA GLN A 191 4.60 24.94 4.54
C GLN A 191 5.80 25.41 5.38
N THR A 192 6.93 25.71 4.74
CA THR A 192 8.13 26.24 5.40
C THR A 192 7.82 27.56 6.12
N ARG A 193 7.09 28.46 5.46
CA ARG A 193 6.66 29.74 6.03
C ARG A 193 5.76 29.54 7.25
N GLN A 194 4.76 28.68 7.16
CA GLN A 194 3.86 28.38 8.28
C GLN A 194 4.62 27.74 9.45
N HIS A 195 5.56 26.83 9.17
CA HIS A 195 6.42 26.23 10.18
C HIS A 195 7.26 27.28 10.90
N VAL A 196 7.90 28.21 10.18
CA VAL A 196 8.67 29.32 10.76
C VAL A 196 7.79 30.24 11.60
N GLN A 197 6.58 30.55 11.15
CA GLN A 197 5.63 31.38 11.89
C GLN A 197 5.19 30.72 13.20
N ASN A 198 4.89 29.42 13.16
CA ASN A 198 4.56 28.64 14.34
C ASN A 198 5.74 28.60 15.31
N LYS A 199 6.95 28.31 14.80
CA LYS A 199 8.20 28.25 15.59
C LYS A 199 8.54 29.59 16.26
N GLN A 200 8.15 30.72 15.66
CA GLN A 200 8.27 32.05 16.27
C GLN A 200 7.20 32.35 17.32
N ALA A 201 5.99 31.80 17.17
CA ALA A 201 4.90 31.99 18.13
C ALA A 201 5.03 31.11 19.39
N MET A 202 5.78 30.01 19.29
CA MET A 202 5.99 29.06 20.39
C MET A 202 6.82 29.59 21.54
N THR A 203 6.53 29.09 22.74
CA THR A 203 7.37 29.31 23.93
C THR A 203 8.65 28.47 23.88
N ASP A 204 9.69 28.88 24.62
CA ASP A 204 10.97 28.14 24.63
C ASP A 204 10.84 26.70 25.15
N ARG A 205 9.81 26.41 25.99
CA ARG A 205 9.53 25.05 26.45
C ARG A 205 8.97 24.20 25.31
N GLU A 206 8.02 24.74 24.56
CA GLU A 206 7.39 24.05 23.42
C GLU A 206 8.41 23.82 22.30
N ARG A 207 9.25 24.81 22.00
CA ARG A 207 10.32 24.66 20.99
C ARG A 207 11.30 23.55 21.33
N LYS A 208 11.65 23.37 22.61
CA LYS A 208 12.54 22.28 23.03
C LYS A 208 11.89 20.92 22.88
N THR A 209 10.60 20.81 23.22
CA THR A 209 9.84 19.57 23.07
C THR A 209 9.72 19.18 21.60
N GLU A 210 9.42 20.12 20.68
CA GLU A 210 9.38 19.80 19.25
C GLU A 210 10.73 19.30 18.70
N VAL A 211 11.85 19.90 19.10
CA VAL A 211 13.18 19.42 18.68
C VAL A 211 13.48 18.04 19.25
N GLU A 212 13.09 17.77 20.51
CA GLU A 212 13.22 16.43 21.11
C GLU A 212 12.36 15.41 20.37
N ASP A 213 11.14 15.76 19.95
CA ASP A 213 10.25 14.89 19.20
C ASP A 213 10.79 14.64 17.77
N GLU A 214 11.28 15.67 17.08
CA GLU A 214 11.94 15.57 15.75
C GLU A 214 13.24 14.73 15.81
N GLU A 215 14.02 14.81 16.89
CA GLU A 215 15.22 13.98 17.11
C GLU A 215 14.88 12.53 17.47
N ASN A 216 13.69 12.27 18.04
CA ASN A 216 13.23 10.92 18.36
C ASN A 216 12.54 10.24 17.16
N ASP A 217 12.11 11.01 16.16
CA ASP A 217 11.45 10.56 14.93
C ASP A 217 12.39 9.84 13.93
N VAL A 218 13.71 9.86 14.15
CA VAL A 218 14.69 9.08 13.35
C VAL A 218 14.69 7.56 13.62
N GLY A 219 13.60 6.99 14.12
CA GLY A 219 13.56 5.59 14.52
C GLY A 219 12.18 4.97 14.48
N TYR A 220 11.95 4.17 13.44
CA TYR A 220 10.74 3.36 13.20
C TYR A 220 9.47 4.19 12.97
N ASP A 221 9.16 4.36 11.68
CA ASP A 221 7.79 4.47 11.19
C ASP A 221 6.99 3.22 11.66
N ASN A 222 6.48 3.30 12.88
CA ASN A 222 5.19 2.74 13.27
C ASN A 222 4.29 3.93 13.58
N GLU A 223 4.15 4.85 12.63
CA GLU A 223 2.95 5.68 12.64
C GLU A 223 1.83 4.81 12.05
N ASP A 224 1.14 4.12 12.96
CA ASP A 224 -0.31 3.92 12.84
C ASP A 224 -0.95 5.32 12.79
N ASP A 225 -0.76 6.01 11.66
CA ASP A 225 -1.44 7.25 11.34
C ASP A 225 -2.84 6.86 10.87
N ASP A 226 -3.75 6.85 11.83
CA ASP A 226 -5.22 6.92 11.69
C ASP A 226 -5.64 8.24 11.01
N ASP A 227 -4.99 8.61 9.90
CA ASP A 227 -5.47 9.67 9.03
C ASP A 227 -6.20 9.00 7.86
N ASP A 228 -7.51 9.26 7.84
CA ASP A 228 -8.51 8.96 6.81
C ASP A 228 -8.10 9.55 5.43
N MET A 229 -6.97 9.12 4.88
CA MET A 229 -6.71 9.26 3.46
C MET A 229 -7.70 8.32 2.77
N GLU A 230 -8.76 8.92 2.26
CA GLU A 230 -9.80 8.32 1.42
C GLU A 230 -9.15 7.79 0.13
N MET A 231 -8.36 6.72 0.27
CA MET A 231 -7.72 6.01 -0.80
C MET A 231 -8.85 5.30 -1.52
N SER A 232 -9.35 5.99 -2.56
CA SER A 232 -10.54 5.58 -3.29
C SER A 232 -10.42 4.09 -3.61
N ASN A 233 -11.38 3.32 -3.11
CA ASN A 233 -11.59 1.92 -3.48
C ASN A 233 -12.64 1.92 -4.60
N PRO A 234 -12.26 2.25 -5.85
CA PRO A 234 -13.21 2.43 -6.94
C PRO A 234 -13.99 1.15 -7.26
N LEU A 235 -13.53 -0.01 -6.75
CA LEU A 235 -14.15 -1.32 -6.93
C LEU A 235 -14.88 -1.84 -5.68
N LYS A 236 -14.93 -1.10 -4.57
CA LYS A 236 -15.52 -1.54 -3.28
C LYS A 236 -15.11 -2.95 -2.87
N LEU A 237 -13.84 -3.31 -3.05
CA LEU A 237 -13.32 -4.61 -2.64
C LEU A 237 -13.21 -4.69 -1.11
N PRO A 238 -13.50 -5.85 -0.47
CA PRO A 238 -13.35 -6.02 0.97
C PRO A 238 -11.91 -5.74 1.41
N MET A 239 -11.76 -5.04 2.53
CA MET A 239 -10.45 -4.77 3.14
C MET A 239 -9.85 -6.07 3.67
N GLY A 240 -8.54 -6.23 3.47
CA GLY A 240 -7.79 -7.32 4.07
C GLY A 240 -7.64 -7.11 5.58
N TRP A 241 -7.03 -8.10 6.24
CA TRP A 241 -6.59 -7.99 7.63
C TRP A 241 -5.46 -6.96 7.84
N ASP A 242 -4.91 -6.42 6.73
CA ASP A 242 -3.82 -5.43 6.64
C ASP A 242 -4.35 -4.01 6.38
N GLY A 243 -5.67 -3.77 6.50
CA GLY A 243 -6.33 -2.47 6.22
C GLY A 243 -6.37 -2.08 4.73
N LYS A 244 -5.51 -2.67 3.89
CA LYS A 244 -5.41 -2.38 2.45
C LYS A 244 -6.48 -3.14 1.63
N PRO A 245 -6.99 -2.56 0.52
CA PRO A 245 -7.91 -3.25 -0.39
C PRO A 245 -7.25 -4.51 -0.96
N ILE A 246 -7.91 -5.66 -0.82
CA ILE A 246 -7.38 -6.93 -1.34
C ILE A 246 -7.25 -6.83 -2.87
N PRO A 247 -6.08 -7.13 -3.47
CA PRO A 247 -5.92 -7.11 -4.91
C PRO A 247 -6.98 -7.94 -5.64
N TYR A 248 -7.55 -7.42 -6.73
CA TYR A 248 -8.70 -8.02 -7.43
C TYR A 248 -8.48 -9.47 -7.90
N TRP A 249 -7.26 -9.82 -8.29
CA TRP A 249 -6.91 -11.19 -8.67
C TRP A 249 -6.92 -12.14 -7.46
N LEU A 250 -6.49 -11.66 -6.29
CA LEU A 250 -6.48 -12.43 -5.05
C LEU A 250 -7.90 -12.61 -4.51
N TYR A 251 -8.73 -11.57 -4.64
CA TYR A 251 -10.16 -11.60 -4.38
C TYR A 251 -10.88 -12.66 -5.25
N LYS A 252 -10.57 -12.73 -6.55
CA LYS A 252 -11.08 -13.77 -7.45
C LYS A 252 -10.51 -15.16 -7.17
N LEU A 253 -9.22 -15.26 -6.88
CA LEU A 253 -8.53 -16.54 -6.65
C LEU A 253 -9.05 -17.25 -5.40
N HIS A 254 -9.26 -16.50 -4.31
CA HIS A 254 -9.80 -17.03 -3.06
C HIS A 254 -11.32 -17.10 -3.03
N GLY A 255 -12.01 -16.69 -4.10
CA GLY A 255 -13.45 -16.77 -4.23
C GLY A 255 -14.21 -15.86 -3.26
N LEU A 256 -13.60 -14.76 -2.81
CA LEU A 256 -14.24 -13.76 -1.95
C LEU A 256 -15.34 -12.98 -2.69
N ASN A 257 -15.42 -13.11 -4.02
CA ASN A 257 -16.42 -12.49 -4.89
C ASN A 257 -17.80 -13.13 -4.86
N GLN A 258 -17.99 -14.17 -4.06
CA GLN A 258 -19.26 -14.85 -3.90
C GLN A 258 -19.79 -14.59 -2.50
N ASP A 259 -20.90 -13.86 -2.41
CA ASP A 259 -21.57 -13.60 -1.15
C ASP A 259 -22.53 -14.74 -0.83
N PHE A 260 -22.37 -15.32 0.35
CA PHE A 260 -23.22 -16.39 0.88
C PHE A 260 -24.05 -15.86 2.05
N LYS A 261 -25.36 -16.11 2.03
CA LYS A 261 -26.28 -15.68 3.09
C LYS A 261 -26.70 -16.86 3.95
N CYS A 262 -26.83 -16.64 5.25
CA CYS A 262 -27.30 -17.66 6.20
C CYS A 262 -28.50 -17.16 6.99
N GLU A 263 -29.68 -17.75 6.78
CA GLU A 263 -30.94 -17.36 7.43
C GLU A 263 -30.91 -17.68 8.93
N ILE A 264 -30.29 -18.81 9.33
CA ILE A 264 -30.14 -19.22 10.74
C ILE A 264 -29.35 -18.18 11.55
N CYS A 265 -28.46 -17.43 10.91
CA CYS A 265 -27.68 -16.35 11.52
C CYS A 265 -28.35 -14.96 11.44
N GLY A 266 -29.62 -14.88 11.04
CA GLY A 266 -30.33 -13.60 10.84
C GLY A 266 -29.97 -12.91 9.54
N ASP A 267 -29.90 -13.65 8.43
CA ASP A 267 -29.54 -13.19 7.08
C ASP A 267 -28.17 -12.50 6.98
N HIS A 268 -27.24 -12.88 7.86
CA HIS A 268 -25.88 -12.41 7.79
C HIS A 268 -25.22 -12.85 6.47
N THR A 269 -24.52 -11.91 5.83
CA THR A 269 -23.82 -12.14 4.57
C THR A 269 -22.34 -12.39 4.86
N TYR A 270 -21.81 -13.49 4.33
CA TYR A 270 -20.42 -13.92 4.45
C TYR A 270 -19.77 -13.89 3.07
N SER A 271 -18.58 -13.28 2.96
CA SER A 271 -17.90 -13.14 1.67
C SER A 271 -16.91 -14.28 1.45
N GLY A 272 -17.22 -15.11 0.47
CA GLY A 272 -16.42 -16.25 0.06
C GLY A 272 -16.67 -17.55 0.81
N ARG A 273 -16.36 -18.67 0.15
CA ARG A 273 -16.69 -20.01 0.65
C ARG A 273 -15.93 -20.39 1.92
N ARG A 274 -14.69 -19.93 2.09
CA ARG A 274 -13.90 -20.23 3.31
C ARG A 274 -14.47 -19.56 4.56
N ASP A 275 -14.89 -18.31 4.44
CA ASP A 275 -15.52 -17.57 5.53
C ASP A 275 -16.88 -18.18 5.89
N PHE A 276 -17.64 -18.52 4.85
CA PHE A 276 -18.88 -19.28 5.01
C PHE A 276 -18.66 -20.67 5.65
N GLU A 277 -17.62 -21.44 5.33
CA GLU A 277 -17.41 -22.72 6.04
C GLU A 277 -16.95 -22.54 7.50
N LYS A 278 -16.32 -21.41 7.80
CA LYS A 278 -15.90 -21.05 9.16
C LYS A 278 -17.12 -20.66 10.02
N HIS A 279 -18.12 -19.97 9.47
CA HIS A 279 -19.25 -19.47 10.23
C HIS A 279 -20.06 -20.56 10.95
N PHE A 280 -20.10 -21.79 10.42
CA PHE A 280 -20.76 -22.93 11.08
C PHE A 280 -20.15 -23.28 12.45
N ARG A 281 -18.88 -22.92 12.69
CA ARG A 281 -18.21 -23.10 13.98
C ARG A 281 -18.34 -21.89 14.90
N GLU A 282 -18.83 -20.76 14.40
CA GLU A 282 -18.93 -19.52 15.18
C GLU A 282 -20.07 -19.58 16.20
N ALA A 283 -19.92 -18.83 17.28
CA ALA A 283 -20.89 -18.76 18.36
C ALA A 283 -22.27 -18.27 17.87
N ARG A 284 -22.32 -17.39 16.87
CA ARG A 284 -23.57 -16.87 16.30
C ARG A 284 -24.40 -17.99 15.67
N HIS A 285 -23.79 -18.85 14.86
CA HIS A 285 -24.48 -19.96 14.22
C HIS A 285 -24.89 -21.03 15.24
N GLN A 286 -24.01 -21.35 16.20
CA GLN A 286 -24.35 -22.27 17.29
C GLN A 286 -25.51 -21.76 18.14
N HIS A 287 -25.58 -20.45 18.39
CA HIS A 287 -26.69 -19.82 19.10
C HIS A 287 -27.98 -19.92 18.29
N GLY A 288 -27.95 -19.62 16.99
CA GLY A 288 -29.11 -19.79 16.09
C GLY A 288 -29.65 -21.22 16.10
N MET A 289 -28.78 -22.22 15.99
CA MET A 289 -29.16 -23.64 16.08
C MET A 289 -29.76 -24.00 17.45
N ARG A 290 -29.21 -23.44 18.54
CA ARG A 290 -29.73 -23.63 19.89
C ARG A 290 -31.13 -23.02 20.07
N CYS A 291 -31.40 -21.86 19.49
CA CYS A 291 -32.72 -21.23 19.49
C CYS A 291 -33.77 -22.05 18.72
N LEU A 292 -33.34 -22.78 17.69
CA LEU A 292 -34.20 -23.71 16.93
C LEU A 292 -34.39 -25.06 17.63
N GLY A 293 -33.67 -25.34 18.73
CA GLY A 293 -33.72 -26.62 19.43
C GLY A 293 -33.06 -27.79 18.68
N ILE A 294 -32.20 -27.50 17.70
CA ILE A 294 -31.46 -28.49 16.92
C ILE A 294 -30.04 -28.62 17.51
N PRO A 295 -29.54 -29.84 17.79
CA PRO A 295 -28.17 -30.01 18.26
C PRO A 295 -27.17 -29.64 17.16
N TYR A 296 -26.15 -28.87 17.54
CA TYR A 296 -25.04 -28.55 16.64
C TYR A 296 -24.21 -29.81 16.36
N THR A 297 -24.34 -30.35 15.14
CA THR A 297 -23.52 -31.47 14.64
C THR A 297 -23.07 -31.18 13.22
N LYS A 298 -21.99 -31.86 12.78
CA LYS A 298 -21.47 -31.73 11.40
C LYS A 298 -22.50 -32.12 10.33
N SER A 299 -23.54 -32.86 10.69
CA SER A 299 -24.64 -33.26 9.79
C SER A 299 -25.45 -32.07 9.27
N PHE A 300 -25.40 -30.93 9.95
CA PHE A 300 -26.11 -29.70 9.57
C PHE A 300 -25.21 -28.67 8.87
N HIS A 301 -23.96 -29.02 8.52
CA HIS A 301 -23.12 -28.14 7.72
C HIS A 301 -23.74 -27.96 6.31
N GLU A 302 -23.55 -26.77 5.73
CA GLU A 302 -24.12 -26.33 4.44
C GLU A 302 -25.63 -26.04 4.42
N ILE A 303 -26.33 -26.17 5.56
CA ILE A 303 -27.74 -25.78 5.66
C ILE A 303 -27.84 -24.33 6.10
N THR A 304 -28.40 -23.49 5.23
CA THR A 304 -28.60 -22.05 5.48
C THR A 304 -30.02 -21.72 5.86
N SER A 305 -31.00 -22.40 5.28
CA SER A 305 -32.43 -22.12 5.47
C SER A 305 -32.95 -22.75 6.75
N ILE A 306 -33.74 -22.00 7.52
CA ILE A 306 -34.33 -22.50 8.78
C ILE A 306 -35.29 -23.67 8.50
N ARG A 307 -36.07 -23.57 7.42
CA ARG A 307 -37.03 -24.61 7.02
C ARG A 307 -36.35 -25.95 6.74
N ASP A 308 -35.22 -25.92 6.03
CA ASP A 308 -34.51 -27.12 5.64
C ASP A 308 -33.83 -27.79 6.84
N ALA A 309 -33.31 -26.98 7.77
CA ALA A 309 -32.76 -27.47 9.03
C ALA A 309 -33.81 -28.22 9.86
N LEU A 310 -35.03 -27.69 9.97
CA LEU A 310 -36.14 -28.33 10.68
C LEU A 310 -36.58 -29.65 10.01
N ASN A 311 -36.70 -29.65 8.69
CA ASN A 311 -37.06 -30.85 7.93
C ASN A 311 -36.02 -31.97 8.10
N LEU A 312 -34.73 -31.62 8.00
CA LEU A 312 -33.65 -32.58 8.21
C LEU A 312 -33.67 -33.11 9.65
N TRP A 313 -33.90 -32.24 10.62
CA TRP A 313 -33.98 -32.65 12.03
C TRP A 313 -35.13 -33.60 12.30
N ASP A 314 -36.33 -33.34 11.77
CA ASP A 314 -37.47 -34.26 11.87
C ASP A 314 -37.17 -35.62 11.23
N HIS A 315 -36.52 -35.64 10.06
CA HIS A 315 -36.12 -36.88 9.41
C HIS A 315 -35.07 -37.66 10.22
N ILE A 316 -34.07 -36.97 10.79
CA ILE A 316 -33.07 -37.59 11.67
C ILE A 316 -33.73 -38.13 12.94
N GLN A 317 -34.65 -37.40 13.56
CA GLN A 317 -35.36 -37.87 14.74
C GLN A 317 -36.21 -39.10 14.46
N LYS A 318 -36.93 -39.14 13.33
CA LYS A 318 -37.69 -40.32 12.91
C LYS A 318 -36.78 -41.53 12.72
N ASN A 319 -35.66 -41.37 12.02
CA ASN A 319 -34.71 -42.45 11.82
C ASN A 319 -34.02 -42.90 13.11
N GLN A 320 -33.66 -41.98 14.01
CA GLN A 320 -33.10 -42.33 15.32
C GLN A 320 -34.12 -43.07 16.18
N ARG A 321 -35.40 -42.67 16.15
CA ARG A 321 -36.47 -43.38 16.86
C ARG A 321 -36.69 -44.79 16.33
N LEU A 322 -36.57 -44.99 15.02
CA LEU A 322 -36.66 -46.31 14.40
C LEU A 322 -35.43 -47.19 14.65
N SER A 323 -34.24 -46.57 14.77
CA SER A 323 -32.99 -47.31 14.93
C SER A 323 -32.61 -47.57 16.39
N THR A 324 -33.25 -46.90 17.36
CA THR A 324 -32.99 -47.07 18.79
C THR A 324 -34.05 -47.99 19.39
N TRP A 325 -33.68 -49.25 19.66
CA TRP A 325 -34.54 -50.21 20.36
C TRP A 325 -34.95 -49.67 21.73
N ARG A 326 -36.25 -49.62 21.99
CA ARG A 326 -36.83 -49.14 23.26
C ARG A 326 -37.44 -50.33 23.99
N PRO A 327 -36.76 -50.91 25.01
CA PRO A 327 -37.27 -52.07 25.74
C PRO A 327 -38.69 -51.86 26.29
N GLU A 328 -39.04 -50.65 26.71
CA GLU A 328 -40.37 -50.35 27.25
C GLU A 328 -41.53 -50.48 26.25
N VAL A 329 -41.26 -50.43 24.95
CA VAL A 329 -42.28 -50.40 23.88
C VAL A 329 -42.10 -51.56 22.90
N ASP A 330 -40.85 -51.95 22.64
CA ASP A 330 -40.49 -52.97 21.65
C ASP A 330 -40.25 -54.35 22.27
N GLU A 331 -40.22 -54.47 23.61
CA GLU A 331 -40.12 -55.76 24.31
C GLU A 331 -41.52 -56.30 24.63
N GLU A 332 -41.84 -57.43 24.01
CA GLU A 332 -43.12 -58.12 24.11
C GLU A 332 -43.01 -59.27 25.14
N PHE A 333 -43.94 -59.31 26.10
CA PHE A 333 -44.07 -60.36 27.11
C PHE A 333 -45.36 -61.15 26.88
N GLU A 334 -45.28 -62.48 27.01
CA GLU A 334 -46.42 -63.39 26.91
C GLU A 334 -46.89 -63.80 28.31
N ASP A 335 -48.21 -63.74 28.56
CA ASP A 335 -48.82 -64.24 29.79
C ASP A 335 -49.01 -65.77 29.76
N ALA A 336 -49.53 -66.36 30.85
CA ALA A 336 -49.77 -67.81 30.93
C ALA A 336 -50.88 -68.30 29.98
N ASP A 337 -51.73 -67.40 29.48
CA ASP A 337 -52.84 -67.67 28.57
C ASP A 337 -52.47 -67.42 27.09
N GLY A 338 -51.24 -66.98 26.82
CA GLY A 338 -50.69 -66.74 25.48
C GLY A 338 -50.98 -65.35 24.89
N ASN A 339 -51.40 -64.38 25.68
CA ASN A 339 -51.61 -63.01 25.22
C ASN A 339 -50.29 -62.21 25.30
N ILE A 340 -50.04 -61.39 24.28
CA ILE A 340 -48.81 -60.61 24.14
C ILE A 340 -49.06 -59.15 24.56
N TYR A 341 -48.25 -58.66 25.49
CA TYR A 341 -48.30 -57.29 26.00
C TYR A 341 -46.94 -56.60 25.90
N ASP A 342 -46.93 -55.28 25.76
CA ASP A 342 -45.73 -54.47 25.95
C ASP A 342 -45.27 -54.53 27.41
N SER A 343 -43.95 -54.45 27.63
CA SER A 343 -43.31 -54.53 28.95
C SER A 343 -43.99 -53.68 30.05
N LYS A 344 -44.45 -52.46 29.71
CA LYS A 344 -45.16 -51.58 30.66
C LYS A 344 -46.55 -52.09 31.02
N THR A 345 -47.33 -52.50 30.03
CA THR A 345 -48.67 -53.05 30.27
C THR A 345 -48.59 -54.38 31.01
N PHE A 346 -47.64 -55.25 30.67
CA PHE A 346 -47.40 -56.50 31.38
C PHE A 346 -47.08 -56.26 32.85
N THR A 347 -46.09 -55.40 33.14
CA THR A 347 -45.71 -55.10 34.53
C THR A 347 -46.80 -54.40 35.33
N TYR A 348 -47.65 -53.60 34.67
CA TYR A 348 -48.81 -52.98 35.30
C TYR A 348 -49.91 -54.00 35.62
N LEU A 349 -50.28 -54.85 34.66
CA LEU A 349 -51.29 -55.90 34.84
C LEU A 349 -50.85 -56.95 35.88
N ALA A 350 -49.57 -57.33 35.87
CA ALA A 350 -49.00 -58.24 36.87
C ALA A 350 -49.03 -57.62 38.29
N LYS A 351 -48.76 -56.31 38.42
CA LYS A 351 -48.90 -55.61 39.70
C LYS A 351 -50.35 -55.52 40.20
N GLN A 352 -51.32 -55.50 39.28
CA GLN A 352 -52.75 -55.54 39.60
C GLN A 352 -53.26 -56.96 39.85
N GLY A 353 -52.45 -57.99 39.59
CA GLY A 353 -52.82 -59.40 39.74
C GLY A 353 -53.84 -59.89 38.71
N LEU A 354 -53.85 -59.28 37.52
CA LEU A 354 -54.79 -59.59 36.44
C LEU A 354 -54.26 -60.61 35.41
N ILE A 355 -52.96 -60.87 35.42
CA ILE A 355 -52.24 -61.83 34.57
C ILE A 355 -51.17 -62.58 35.37
#